data_AF-A0A0C9RE67-F1
#
_entry.id   AF-A0A0C9RE67-F1
#
_cell.length_a   1.000
_cell.length_b   1.000
_cell.length_c   1.000
_cell.angle_alpha   90.00
_cell.angle_beta   90.00
_cell.angle_gamma   90.00
#
_symmetry.space_group_name_H-M   'P 1'
#
loop_
_entity.id
_entity.type
_entity.pdbx_description
1 polymer ?
#
loop_
_entity_poly.entity_id
_entity_poly.type
_entity_poly.pdbx_seq_one_letter_code
_entity_poly.pdbx_strand_id
1 'polypeptide(L)'
;SCRRRLDRGEDLACIIDTLLPVTSPYNRSSTPETVDDNPRYIYCMHDVVGEYWQTIFVRKGFPYVWNFDKGLERLMQAGIIAKWINEDIDGIEYVLGDEAIPLNLSHFDGPLKVFLIGIALSVGLFIYEIIWYRMTQK
;
A
#
# COMPACT_ATOMS: atom_id res chain seq x y z
N SER A 1 18.58 -2.48 -18.93
CA SER A 1 19.25 -2.34 -17.63
C SER A 1 20.65 -1.82 -17.86
N CYS A 2 21.19 -1.00 -16.95
CA CYS A 2 22.63 -0.88 -16.83
C CYS A 2 23.24 -2.28 -16.95
N ARG A 3 22.60 -3.28 -16.33
CA ARG A 3 22.79 -4.74 -16.44
C ARG A 3 22.69 -5.41 -17.82
N ARG A 4 22.03 -4.88 -18.86
CA ARG A 4 21.93 -5.53 -20.21
C ARG A 4 22.69 -4.83 -21.33
N ARG A 5 23.01 -3.54 -21.17
CA ARG A 5 24.11 -2.91 -21.92
C ARG A 5 25.46 -3.19 -21.21
N LEU A 6 25.43 -3.57 -19.92
CA LEU A 6 26.38 -4.51 -19.28
C LEU A 6 26.42 -5.83 -20.07
N ASP A 7 25.28 -6.48 -20.32
CA ASP A 7 25.28 -7.80 -20.98
C ASP A 7 25.64 -7.77 -22.49
N ARG A 8 25.80 -6.60 -23.13
CA ARG A 8 26.07 -6.48 -24.60
C ARG A 8 27.13 -5.43 -25.02
N GLY A 9 27.66 -4.62 -24.10
CA GLY A 9 28.84 -3.77 -24.33
C GLY A 9 28.66 -2.51 -25.18
N GLU A 10 27.58 -1.74 -25.00
CA GLU A 10 27.36 -0.51 -25.80
C GLU A 10 26.90 0.71 -24.96
N ASP A 11 27.37 1.92 -25.34
CA ASP A 11 27.44 3.24 -24.64
C ASP A 11 26.20 3.78 -23.88
N LEU A 12 25.86 3.26 -22.69
CA LEU A 12 24.74 3.76 -21.86
C LEU A 12 25.13 4.92 -20.97
N ALA A 13 24.14 5.78 -20.69
CA ALA A 13 24.04 6.54 -19.46
C ALA A 13 23.09 5.83 -18.48
N CYS A 14 23.58 5.44 -17.29
CA CYS A 14 22.79 4.77 -16.27
C CYS A 14 22.46 5.72 -15.12
N ILE A 15 21.21 5.74 -14.66
CA ILE A 15 20.80 6.44 -13.43
C ILE A 15 20.64 5.40 -12.33
N ILE A 16 21.17 5.72 -11.15
CA ILE A 16 21.08 4.85 -9.96
C ILE A 16 19.91 5.27 -9.07
N ASP A 17 19.21 4.24 -8.60
CA ASP A 17 18.23 4.17 -7.51
C ASP A 17 17.62 5.49 -7.04
N THR A 18 16.50 5.82 -7.65
CA THR A 18 15.39 6.36 -6.87
C THR A 18 14.49 5.18 -6.54
N LEU A 19 14.40 4.84 -5.25
CA LEU A 19 13.23 4.19 -4.68
C LEU A 19 12.04 5.05 -5.07
N LEU A 20 11.47 4.79 -6.24
CA LEU A 20 10.22 5.39 -6.62
C LEU A 20 9.19 4.65 -5.75
N PRO A 21 8.56 5.30 -4.76
CA PRO A 21 7.25 4.81 -4.36
C PRO A 21 6.46 4.66 -5.65
N VAL A 22 5.72 3.57 -5.79
CA VAL A 22 4.88 3.33 -6.96
C VAL A 22 3.87 4.46 -7.04
N THR A 23 4.23 5.56 -7.70
CA THR A 23 3.30 6.62 -8.08
C THR A 23 2.52 6.06 -9.24
N SER A 24 1.36 5.49 -8.89
CA SER A 24 0.24 5.25 -9.79
C SER A 24 -0.03 6.51 -10.64
N PRO A 25 -0.48 6.37 -11.90
CA PRO A 25 -0.23 7.38 -12.93
C PRO A 25 -1.00 8.68 -12.68
N TYR A 26 -0.24 9.76 -12.81
CA TYR A 26 -0.58 11.03 -13.45
C TYR A 26 -1.97 11.10 -14.10
N ASN A 27 -2.93 11.71 -13.40
CA ASN A 27 -4.23 12.06 -13.97
C ASN A 27 -4.16 13.49 -14.56
N ARG A 28 -3.34 13.69 -15.60
CA ARG A 28 -3.39 14.94 -16.38
C ARG A 28 -4.44 14.83 -17.48
N SER A 29 -5.66 15.20 -17.10
CA SER A 29 -6.76 15.62 -17.98
C SER A 29 -7.54 16.67 -17.21
N SER A 30 -7.13 17.94 -17.19
CA SER A 30 -7.65 18.96 -18.11
C SER A 30 -9.12 18.74 -18.54
N THR A 31 -10.04 18.72 -17.59
CA THR A 31 -11.46 19.07 -17.80
C THR A 31 -12.12 19.40 -16.45
N PRO A 32 -12.78 20.56 -16.31
CA PRO A 32 -13.65 20.84 -15.17
C PRO A 32 -15.05 20.34 -15.51
N GLU A 33 -15.44 19.14 -15.08
CA GLU A 33 -16.80 18.56 -15.12
C GLU A 33 -16.65 17.04 -14.89
N THR A 34 -17.31 16.36 -13.98
CA THR A 34 -18.46 16.58 -13.10
C THR A 34 -18.15 15.93 -11.75
N VAL A 35 -18.60 16.54 -10.66
CA VAL A 35 -18.50 16.00 -9.30
C VAL A 35 -19.24 14.66 -9.24
N ASP A 36 -18.51 13.56 -9.40
CA ASP A 36 -18.97 12.22 -9.05
C ASP A 36 -18.59 12.05 -7.57
N ASP A 37 -19.61 11.97 -6.72
CA ASP A 37 -19.58 12.18 -5.26
C ASP A 37 -18.89 11.04 -4.48
N ASN A 38 -18.01 10.29 -5.14
CA ASN A 38 -17.35 9.13 -4.57
C ASN A 38 -15.83 9.24 -4.80
N PRO A 39 -15.05 9.71 -3.81
CA PRO A 39 -13.61 9.80 -3.95
C PRO A 39 -13.04 8.40 -4.20
N ARG A 40 -12.42 8.20 -5.38
CA ARG A 40 -11.68 6.99 -5.69
C ARG A 40 -10.36 7.00 -4.91
N TYR A 41 -10.33 6.35 -3.76
CA TYR A 41 -9.09 6.12 -3.02
C TYR A 41 -8.20 5.12 -3.77
N ILE A 42 -6.98 5.51 -4.08
CA ILE A 42 -5.96 4.63 -4.67
C ILE A 42 -5.07 4.13 -3.52
N TYR A 43 -5.20 2.86 -3.16
CA TYR A 43 -4.37 2.23 -2.14
C TYR A 43 -2.99 1.91 -2.71
N CYS A 44 -1.96 2.58 -2.20
CA CYS A 44 -0.57 2.26 -2.50
C CYS A 44 -0.02 1.33 -1.41
N MET A 45 0.67 0.26 -1.80
CA MET A 45 1.36 -0.59 -0.83
C MET A 45 2.53 0.18 -0.20
N HIS A 46 2.67 0.09 1.12
CA HIS A 46 3.79 0.68 1.85
C HIS A 46 5.11 -0.05 1.55
N ASP A 47 5.04 -1.34 1.25
CA ASP A 47 6.23 -2.16 1.00
C ASP A 47 6.71 -2.07 -0.44
N VAL A 48 8.02 -1.98 -0.60
CA VAL A 48 8.69 -1.96 -1.91
C VAL A 48 8.60 -3.35 -2.52
N VAL A 49 7.68 -3.54 -3.48
CA VAL A 49 7.47 -4.82 -4.17
C VAL A 49 8.64 -5.17 -5.10
N GLY A 50 9.47 -4.19 -5.48
CA GLY A 50 10.70 -4.42 -6.22
C GLY A 50 11.47 -3.13 -6.54
N GLU A 51 12.78 -3.28 -6.71
CA GLU A 51 13.67 -2.21 -7.14
C GLU A 51 13.83 -2.23 -8.66
N TYR A 52 13.61 -1.09 -9.31
CA TYR A 52 13.71 -0.95 -10.76
C TYR A 52 14.67 0.18 -11.13
N TRP A 53 15.58 -0.13 -12.06
CA TRP A 53 16.55 0.83 -12.57
C TRP A 53 15.97 1.59 -13.76
N GLN A 54 15.87 2.92 -13.65
CA GLN A 54 15.59 3.78 -14.80
C GLN A 54 16.90 4.15 -15.51
N THR A 55 16.92 4.09 -16.85
CA THR A 55 18.12 4.41 -17.63
C THR A 55 17.76 5.24 -18.84
N ILE A 56 18.56 6.27 -19.15
CA ILE A 56 18.37 7.09 -20.36
C ILE A 56 19.11 6.42 -21.52
N PHE A 57 18.39 6.16 -22.60
CA PHE A 57 18.97 5.57 -23.81
C PHE A 57 19.47 6.65 -24.75
N VAL A 58 20.77 6.59 -25.05
CA VAL A 58 21.46 7.43 -26.03
C VAL A 58 21.84 6.62 -27.26
N ARG A 59 21.85 7.29 -28.44
CA ARG A 59 22.21 6.68 -29.73
C ARG A 59 23.66 6.19 -29.69
N LYS A 60 23.93 5.03 -30.30
CA LYS A 60 25.29 4.46 -30.41
C LYS A 60 26.24 5.46 -31.09
N GLY A 61 27.43 5.64 -30.52
CA GLY A 61 28.42 6.61 -31.02
C GLY A 61 28.14 8.07 -30.65
N PHE A 62 27.25 8.33 -29.68
CA PHE A 62 27.06 9.69 -29.17
C PHE A 62 28.35 10.18 -28.48
N PRO A 63 28.98 11.26 -28.96
CA PRO A 63 30.32 11.63 -28.50
C PRO A 63 30.35 12.20 -27.07
N TYR A 64 29.19 12.50 -26.48
CA TYR A 64 29.09 13.18 -25.18
C TYR A 64 28.49 12.32 -24.06
N VAL A 65 28.38 10.99 -24.23
CA VAL A 65 27.83 10.10 -23.18
C VAL A 65 28.55 10.34 -21.84
N TRP A 66 29.88 10.39 -21.88
CA TRP A 66 30.70 10.63 -20.69
C TRP A 66 30.42 11.96 -19.97
N ASN A 67 30.25 13.03 -20.73
CA ASN A 67 29.96 14.34 -20.16
C ASN A 67 28.53 14.39 -19.60
N PHE A 68 27.60 13.69 -20.24
CA PHE A 68 26.24 13.55 -19.77
C PHE A 68 26.17 12.80 -18.44
N ASP A 69 26.87 11.66 -18.33
CA ASP A 69 26.95 10.88 -17.09
C ASP A 69 27.50 11.69 -15.92
N LYS A 70 28.61 12.39 -16.13
CA LYS A 70 29.18 13.28 -15.09
C LYS A 70 28.24 14.42 -14.71
N GLY A 71 27.51 14.97 -15.67
CA GLY A 71 26.52 16.01 -15.39
C GLY A 71 25.39 15.47 -14.50
N LEU A 72 24.89 14.28 -14.85
CA LEU A 72 23.83 13.60 -14.12
C LEU A 72 24.25 13.21 -12.71
N GLU A 73 25.47 12.70 -12.54
CA GLU A 73 26.05 12.41 -11.23
C GLU A 73 26.10 13.66 -10.34
N ARG A 74 26.53 14.80 -10.89
CA ARG A 74 26.55 16.08 -10.17
C ARG A 74 25.15 16.57 -9.80
N LEU A 75 24.16 16.39 -10.68
CA LEU A 75 22.77 16.74 -10.39
C LEU A 75 22.19 15.87 -9.27
N MET A 76 22.52 14.57 -9.25
CA MET A 76 22.16 13.66 -8.17
C MET A 76 22.82 14.06 -6.84
N GLN A 77 24.14 14.29 -6.85
CA GLN A 77 24.89 14.71 -5.65
C GLN A 77 24.44 16.06 -5.12
N ALA A 78 24.02 16.98 -6.00
CA ALA A 78 23.44 18.26 -5.62
C ALA A 78 21.99 18.14 -5.09
N GLY A 79 21.39 16.94 -5.12
CA GLY A 79 20.02 16.70 -4.66
C GLY A 79 18.94 17.33 -5.55
N ILE A 80 19.29 17.81 -6.75
CA ILE A 80 18.35 18.48 -7.66
C ILE A 80 17.27 17.50 -8.12
N ILE A 81 17.65 16.26 -8.41
CA ILE A 81 16.70 15.21 -8.82
C ILE A 81 15.72 14.89 -7.68
N ALA A 82 16.22 14.74 -6.45
CA ALA A 82 15.38 14.51 -5.29
C ALA A 82 14.41 15.67 -5.05
N LYS A 83 14.87 16.91 -5.25
CA LYS A 83 14.02 18.10 -5.16
C LYS A 83 12.87 18.08 -6.18
N TRP A 84 13.16 17.76 -7.45
CA TRP A 84 12.12 17.67 -8.48
C TRP A 84 11.11 16.57 -8.19
N ILE A 85 11.58 15.42 -7.70
CA ILE A 85 10.69 14.32 -7.29
C ILE A 85 9.77 14.76 -6.15
N ASN A 86 10.32 15.44 -5.13
CA ASN A 86 9.52 15.94 -4.02
C ASN A 86 8.53 17.02 -4.46
N GLU A 87 8.92 17.95 -5.34
CA GLU A 87 8.00 18.96 -5.88
C GLU A 87 6.83 18.36 -6.67
N ASP A 88 7.06 17.25 -7.40
CA ASP A 88 5.99 16.50 -8.09
C ASP A 88 5.08 15.75 -7.10
N ILE A 89 5.62 15.31 -5.95
CA ILE A 89 4.90 14.53 -4.94
C ILE A 89 4.17 15.41 -3.93
N ASP A 90 4.67 16.60 -3.60
CA ASP A 90 4.12 17.51 -2.58
C ASP A 90 2.67 17.95 -2.89
N GLY A 91 2.19 17.77 -4.12
CA GLY A 91 0.78 17.98 -4.49
C GLY A 91 -0.16 16.80 -4.21
N ILE A 92 0.36 15.67 -3.72
CA ILE A 92 -0.40 14.45 -3.46
C ILE A 92 -0.68 14.36 -1.96
N GLU A 93 -1.93 14.59 -1.57
CA GLU A 93 -2.36 14.44 -0.18
C GLU A 93 -2.51 12.93 0.14
N TYR A 94 -1.64 12.42 1.01
CA TYR A 94 -1.72 11.03 1.48
C TYR A 94 -2.66 10.95 2.67
N VAL A 95 -3.75 10.18 2.53
CA VAL A 95 -4.53 9.75 3.70
C VAL A 95 -3.73 8.64 4.38
N LEU A 96 -3.09 8.98 5.49
CA LEU A 96 -2.20 8.09 6.23
C LEU A 96 -3.01 7.02 6.97
N GLY A 97 -3.40 5.97 6.25
CA GLY A 97 -3.88 4.68 6.78
C GLY A 97 -5.21 4.74 7.54
N ASP A 98 -6.08 3.77 7.26
CA ASP A 98 -7.32 3.56 8.01
C ASP A 98 -7.03 3.56 9.51
N GLU A 99 -7.54 4.58 10.23
CA GLU A 99 -7.60 4.56 11.67
C GLU A 99 -8.23 3.23 12.09
N ALA A 100 -7.56 2.51 12.99
CA ALA A 100 -8.04 1.21 13.46
C ALA A 100 -9.51 1.36 13.87
N ILE A 101 -10.41 0.74 13.10
CA ILE A 101 -11.85 0.84 13.33
C ILE A 101 -12.09 0.34 14.76
N PRO A 102 -12.57 1.20 15.67
CA PRO A 102 -12.69 0.84 17.07
C PRO A 102 -13.66 -0.34 17.17
N LEU A 103 -13.19 -1.45 17.78
CA LEU A 103 -14.01 -2.64 17.97
C LEU A 103 -15.26 -2.28 18.77
N ASN A 104 -16.41 -2.33 18.11
CA ASN A 104 -17.70 -2.11 18.74
C ASN A 104 -18.27 -3.44 19.26
N LEU A 105 -19.06 -3.36 20.34
CA LEU A 105 -19.79 -4.48 20.94
C LEU A 105 -20.72 -5.20 19.93
N SER A 106 -21.11 -4.53 18.85
CA SER A 106 -21.87 -5.14 17.75
C SER A 106 -21.16 -6.34 17.11
N HIS A 107 -19.83 -6.37 17.10
CA HIS A 107 -19.06 -7.50 16.57
C HIS A 107 -19.09 -8.73 17.50
N PHE A 108 -19.45 -8.56 18.76
CA PHE A 108 -19.55 -9.63 19.77
C PHE A 108 -20.96 -10.18 19.95
N ASP A 109 -21.95 -9.66 19.22
CA ASP A 109 -23.35 -10.08 19.33
C ASP A 109 -23.53 -11.59 19.05
N GLY A 110 -22.83 -12.14 18.06
CA GLY A 110 -22.84 -13.56 17.74
C GLY A 110 -22.37 -14.45 18.91
N PRO A 111 -21.12 -14.29 19.39
CA PRO A 111 -20.61 -15.03 20.54
C PRO A 111 -21.46 -14.89 21.81
N LEU A 112 -21.96 -13.68 22.11
CA LEU A 112 -22.80 -13.43 23.28
C LEU A 112 -24.13 -14.18 23.22
N LYS A 113 -24.78 -14.25 22.05
CA LYS A 113 -26.02 -15.02 21.86
C LYS A 113 -25.81 -16.51 22.10
N VAL A 114 -24.72 -17.08 21.59
CA VAL A 114 -24.39 -18.50 21.80
C VAL A 114 -24.14 -18.79 23.28
N PHE A 115 -23.42 -17.90 23.97
CA PHE A 115 -23.18 -18.01 25.40
C PHE A 115 -24.48 -18.00 26.22
N LEU A 116 -25.41 -17.08 25.89
CA LEU A 116 -26.68 -16.94 26.60
C LEU A 116 -27.59 -18.17 26.42
N ILE A 117 -27.62 -18.74 25.21
CA ILE A 117 -28.34 -20.00 24.95
C ILE A 117 -27.74 -21.16 25.77
N GLY A 118 -26.41 -21.23 25.86
CA GLY A 118 -25.72 -22.24 26.68
C GLY A 118 -26.13 -22.17 28.16
N ILE A 119 -26.15 -20.97 28.74
CA ILE A 119 -26.61 -20.76 30.12
C ILE A 119 -28.05 -21.22 30.30
N ALA A 120 -28.95 -20.84 29.39
CA ALA A 120 -30.37 -21.19 29.49
C ALA A 120 -30.58 -22.72 29.48
N LEU A 121 -29.86 -23.44 28.61
CA LEU A 121 -29.92 -24.90 28.54
C LEU A 121 -29.39 -25.55 29.82
N SER A 122 -28.25 -25.08 30.36
CA SER A 122 -27.69 -25.61 31.59
C SER A 122 -28.63 -25.42 32.78
N VAL A 123 -29.26 -24.25 32.91
CA VAL A 123 -30.25 -23.99 33.97
C VAL A 123 -31.49 -24.86 33.79
N GLY A 124 -31.97 -25.03 32.56
CA GLY A 124 -33.12 -25.88 32.26
C GLY A 124 -32.89 -27.35 32.66
N LEU A 125 -31.72 -27.90 32.31
CA LEU A 125 -31.33 -29.26 32.70
C LEU A 125 -31.21 -29.42 34.21
N PHE A 126 -30.64 -28.43 34.90
CA PHE A 126 -30.50 -28.44 36.34
C PHE A 126 -31.86 -28.46 37.06
N ILE A 127 -32.81 -27.63 36.62
CA ILE A 127 -34.18 -27.61 37.18
C ILE A 127 -34.89 -28.94 36.89
N TYR A 128 -34.75 -29.46 35.68
CA TYR A 128 -35.30 -30.76 35.30
C TYR A 128 -34.79 -31.88 36.21
N GLU A 129 -33.49 -31.91 36.49
CA GLU A 129 -32.87 -32.89 37.38
C GLU A 129 -33.41 -32.79 38.81
N ILE A 130 -33.56 -31.58 39.35
CA ILE A 130 -34.16 -31.36 40.69
C ILE A 130 -35.58 -31.91 40.76
N ILE A 131 -36.41 -31.62 39.75
CA ILE A 131 -37.81 -32.08 39.70
C ILE A 131 -37.86 -33.60 39.59
N TRP A 132 -37.04 -34.18 38.69
CA TRP A 132 -36.96 -35.61 38.49
C TRP A 132 -36.58 -36.33 39.78
N TYR A 133 -35.49 -35.92 40.43
CA TYR A 133 -35.00 -36.48 41.70
C TYR A 133 -36.10 -36.47 42.78
N ARG A 134 -36.83 -35.37 42.89
CA ARG A 134 -37.91 -35.23 43.88
C ARG A 134 -39.09 -36.16 43.61
N MET A 135 -39.38 -36.50 42.35
CA MET A 135 -40.45 -37.43 42.00
C MET A 135 -40.05 -38.89 42.21
N THR A 136 -38.78 -39.24 42.00
CA THR A 136 -38.31 -40.64 42.12
C THR A 136 -38.00 -41.07 43.56
N GLN A 137 -37.79 -40.13 44.48
CA GLN A 137 -37.57 -40.43 45.91
C GLN A 137 -38.86 -40.59 46.74
N LYS A 138 -40.04 -40.55 46.10
CA LYS A 138 -41.30 -41.00 46.71
C LYS A 138 -41.51 -42.48 46.45
#